data_AF-A0A1Q5PZZ6-F1
#
_entry.id   AF-A0A1Q5PZZ6-F1
#
_cell.length_a   1.000
_cell.length_b   1.000
_cell.length_c   1.000
_cell.angle_alpha   90.00
_cell.angle_beta   90.00
_cell.angle_gamma   90.00
#
_symmetry.space_group_name_H-M   'P 1'
#
loop_
_entity.id
_entity.type
_entity.pdbx_description
1 polymer ?
#
loop_
_entity_poly.entity_id
_entity_poly.type
_entity_poly.pdbx_seq_one_letter_code
_entity_poly.pdbx_strand_id
1 'polypeptide(L)'
;MQGEDMRTKKFSVIGALLWVGAALLMMLAAVPWILPSRWLSTRLFIAQATAFPHVLGIALIIVGLLIAALALRRQRRGIAAAGGTWAVAGLVFVLVPGTWLASPAPATGNSGRELSIVTFNSLDTLSQAEFTKLTSGFDPDIVVLPEASEERVKEAVAGTSYEGQVHSTLADGYGPELRGGGIAPTTVALHSRIGAARPARGPGTTWGSVTLQFDDESLPLLAAVHPAPPVPGLMESWRRAA
;
A
#
# COMPACT_ATOMS: atom_id res chain seq x y z
N MET A 1 3.50 32.45 57.04
CA MET A 1 3.10 33.25 55.87
C MET A 1 4.29 33.30 54.91
N GLN A 2 4.29 32.38 53.94
CA GLN A 2 5.14 32.28 52.74
C GLN A 2 4.59 31.01 52.04
N GLY A 3 3.48 31.12 51.32
CA GLY A 3 3.51 31.55 49.94
C GLY A 3 3.85 30.34 49.06
N GLU A 4 3.03 29.29 49.13
CA GLU A 4 3.06 28.21 48.13
C GLU A 4 2.83 28.86 46.77
N ASP A 5 3.91 28.94 45.99
CA ASP A 5 3.92 29.40 44.61
C ASP A 5 3.08 28.41 43.80
N MET A 6 1.77 28.63 43.82
CA MET A 6 0.78 27.94 43.02
C MET A 6 0.94 28.41 41.57
N ARG A 7 2.11 28.12 40.98
CA ARG A 7 2.33 28.10 39.53
C ARG A 7 1.44 27.02 38.96
N THR A 8 0.18 27.37 38.80
CA THR A 8 -0.73 26.72 37.87
C THR A 8 -0.01 26.73 36.52
N LYS A 9 0.53 25.55 36.16
CA LYS A 9 1.10 25.29 34.85
C LYS A 9 -0.03 25.51 33.86
N LYS A 10 -0.17 26.74 33.34
CA LYS A 10 -1.05 27.03 32.21
C LYS A 10 -0.55 26.16 31.07
N PHE A 11 -1.23 25.05 30.82
CA PHE A 11 -1.00 24.23 29.65
C PHE A 11 -1.26 25.16 28.47
N SER A 12 -0.20 25.54 27.76
CA SER A 12 -0.36 26.40 26.60
C SER A 12 -1.11 25.60 25.53
N VAL A 13 -2.02 26.27 24.82
CA VAL A 13 -2.76 25.66 23.69
C VAL A 13 -1.79 24.98 22.71
N ILE A 14 -0.64 25.61 22.46
CA ILE A 14 0.45 25.05 21.63
C ILE A 14 0.97 23.72 22.19
N GLY A 15 1.22 23.65 23.51
CA GLY A 15 1.67 22.41 24.14
C GLY A 15 0.63 21.30 24.04
N ALA A 16 -0.65 21.63 24.23
CA ALA A 16 -1.73 20.67 24.05
C ALA A 16 -1.81 20.15 22.60
N LEU A 17 -1.75 21.05 21.60
CA LEU A 17 -1.77 20.67 20.18
C LEU A 17 -0.59 19.76 19.80
N LEU A 18 0.61 20.02 20.32
CA LEU A 18 1.79 19.19 20.06
C LEU A 18 1.64 17.79 20.65
N TRP A 19 1.03 17.66 21.83
CA TRP A 19 0.74 16.36 22.44
C TRP A 19 -0.35 15.59 21.70
N VAL A 20 -1.41 16.27 21.24
CA VAL A 20 -2.43 15.65 20.39
C VAL A 20 -1.79 15.14 19.08
N GLY A 21 -0.99 15.97 18.43
CA GLY A 21 -0.24 15.57 17.24
C GLY A 21 0.71 14.39 17.51
N ALA A 22 1.43 14.41 18.64
CA ALA A 22 2.32 13.33 19.04
C ALA A 22 1.56 12.01 19.23
N ALA A 23 0.41 12.06 19.90
CA ALA A 23 -0.44 10.89 20.13
C ALA A 23 -0.96 10.32 18.80
N LEU A 24 -1.44 11.17 17.89
CA LEU A 24 -1.91 10.74 16.56
C LEU A 24 -0.78 10.13 15.71
N LEU A 25 0.41 10.74 15.72
CA LEU A 25 1.56 10.23 14.98
C LEU A 25 2.05 8.89 15.53
N MET A 26 2.11 8.73 16.86
CA MET A 26 2.44 7.46 17.49
C MET A 26 1.38 6.39 17.20
N MET A 27 0.10 6.76 17.23
CA MET A 27 -1.01 5.87 16.90
C MET A 27 -0.90 5.37 15.45
N LEU A 28 -0.61 6.27 14.51
CA LEU A 28 -0.34 5.91 13.12
C LEU A 28 0.92 5.03 12.99
N ALA A 29 2.02 5.40 13.62
CA ALA A 29 3.29 4.71 13.44
C ALA A 29 3.30 3.30 14.06
N ALA A 30 2.81 3.16 15.30
CA ALA A 30 2.97 1.95 16.09
C ALA A 30 1.77 0.98 15.99
N VAL A 31 0.56 1.49 15.73
CA VAL A 31 -0.67 0.68 15.72
C VAL A 31 -1.57 1.05 14.53
N PRO A 32 -1.11 0.91 13.27
CA PRO A 32 -1.91 1.33 12.12
C PRO A 32 -3.20 0.53 11.89
N TRP A 33 -3.31 -0.66 12.48
CA TRP A 33 -4.45 -1.57 12.30
C TRP A 33 -5.71 -1.17 13.08
N ILE A 34 -5.63 -0.28 14.07
CA ILE A 34 -6.80 0.11 14.85
C ILE A 34 -7.73 1.03 14.05
N LEU A 35 -9.03 1.02 14.37
CA LEU A 35 -10.05 1.79 13.65
C LEU A 35 -9.71 3.27 13.47
N PRO A 36 -9.26 4.02 14.51
CA PRO A 36 -8.87 5.42 14.33
C PRO A 36 -7.71 5.62 13.33
N SER A 37 -6.69 4.76 13.38
CA SER A 37 -5.55 4.82 12.46
C SER A 37 -5.96 4.54 11.02
N ARG A 38 -6.77 3.50 10.79
CA ARG A 38 -7.34 3.17 9.47
C ARG A 38 -8.22 4.28 8.94
N TRP A 39 -9.06 4.86 9.79
CA TRP A 39 -9.90 6.00 9.41
C TRP A 39 -9.05 7.22 9.03
N LEU A 40 -7.98 7.47 9.76
CA LEU A 40 -7.10 8.60 9.54
C LEU A 40 -6.22 8.40 8.28
N SER A 41 -5.76 7.19 8.03
CA SER A 41 -4.95 6.83 6.85
C SER A 41 -5.70 6.93 5.53
N THR A 42 -7.02 7.00 5.56
CA THR A 42 -7.84 7.23 4.35
C THR A 42 -8.15 8.71 4.09
N ARG A 43 -7.55 9.63 4.86
CA ARG A 43 -7.61 11.08 4.62
C ARG A 43 -6.50 11.49 3.67
N LEU A 44 -6.83 12.29 2.65
CA LEU A 44 -5.94 12.60 1.51
C LEU A 44 -4.48 12.87 1.92
N PHE A 45 -4.25 13.86 2.77
CA PHE A 45 -2.88 14.25 3.16
C PHE A 45 -2.15 13.20 4.00
N ILE A 46 -2.91 12.41 4.76
CA ILE A 46 -2.33 11.38 5.64
C ILE A 46 -2.03 10.12 4.85
N ALA A 47 -2.92 9.74 3.94
CA ALA A 47 -2.70 8.67 2.97
C ALA A 47 -1.43 8.94 2.14
N GLN A 48 -1.29 10.17 1.64
CA GLN A 48 -0.09 10.58 0.89
C GLN A 48 1.17 10.57 1.76
N ALA A 49 1.10 11.09 2.99
CA ALA A 49 2.26 11.10 3.89
C ALA A 49 2.70 9.67 4.27
N THR A 50 1.74 8.79 4.55
CA THR A 50 2.00 7.41 4.98
C THR A 50 2.38 6.48 3.82
N ALA A 51 2.07 6.84 2.56
CA ALA A 51 2.57 6.14 1.37
C ALA A 51 4.11 6.24 1.22
N PHE A 52 4.74 7.24 1.85
CA PHE A 52 6.20 7.42 1.85
C PHE A 52 6.74 7.41 3.28
N PRO A 53 6.66 6.26 4.00
CA PRO A 53 6.91 6.21 5.44
C PRO A 53 8.32 6.68 5.81
N HIS A 54 9.34 6.35 4.99
CA HIS A 54 10.71 6.81 5.24
C HIS A 54 10.87 8.34 5.15
N VAL A 55 10.31 8.97 4.12
CA VAL A 55 10.38 10.42 3.92
C VAL A 55 9.65 11.14 5.05
N LEU A 56 8.44 10.67 5.38
CA LEU A 56 7.67 11.16 6.52
C LEU A 56 8.46 11.00 7.83
N GLY A 57 9.03 9.83 8.07
CA GLY A 57 9.76 9.52 9.29
C GLY A 57 10.98 10.40 9.50
N ILE A 58 11.79 10.62 8.45
CA ILE A 58 12.93 11.54 8.49
C ILE A 58 12.47 12.97 8.79
N ALA A 59 11.41 13.44 8.13
CA ALA A 59 10.88 14.79 8.38
C ALA A 59 10.41 14.95 9.84
N LEU A 60 9.73 13.94 10.40
CA LEU A 60 9.27 13.93 11.80
C LEU A 60 10.43 13.92 12.79
N ILE A 61 11.52 13.19 12.51
CA ILE A 61 12.74 13.21 13.33
C ILE A 61 13.32 14.63 13.36
N ILE A 62 13.53 15.25 12.20
CA ILE A 62 14.12 16.59 12.10
C ILE A 62 13.25 17.61 12.86
N VAL A 63 11.95 17.66 12.56
CA VAL A 63 11.02 18.59 13.19
C VAL A 63 10.89 18.34 14.69
N GLY A 64 10.77 17.09 15.12
CA GLY A 64 10.66 16.70 16.52
C GLY A 64 11.89 17.11 17.34
N LEU A 65 13.10 16.87 16.81
CA LEU A 65 14.35 17.28 17.44
C LEU A 65 14.50 18.80 17.52
N LEU A 66 14.11 19.53 16.47
CA LEU A 66 14.10 21.01 16.47
C LEU A 66 13.14 21.57 17.53
N ILE A 67 11.92 21.02 17.63
CA ILE A 67 10.95 21.39 18.68
C ILE A 67 11.53 21.10 20.06
N ALA A 68 12.11 19.92 20.25
CA ALA A 68 12.71 19.52 21.52
C ALA A 68 13.86 20.44 21.93
N ALA A 69 14.82 20.70 21.04
CA ALA A 69 15.96 21.56 21.29
C ALA A 69 15.52 23.00 21.63
N LEU A 70 14.60 23.59 20.86
CA LEU A 70 14.11 24.94 21.11
C LEU A 70 13.31 25.04 22.43
N ALA A 71 12.51 24.03 22.75
CA ALA A 71 11.75 23.98 23.99
C ALA A 71 12.65 23.81 25.21
N LEU A 72 13.68 22.97 25.14
CA LEU A 72 14.68 22.82 26.21
C LEU A 72 15.45 24.12 26.44
N ARG A 73 15.87 24.82 25.37
CA ARG A 73 16.50 26.15 25.47
C ARG A 73 15.60 27.16 26.20
N ARG A 74 14.28 27.04 26.05
CA ARG A 74 13.28 27.89 26.73
C ARG A 74 12.76 27.29 28.04
N GLN A 75 13.39 26.25 28.57
CA GLN A 75 12.98 25.56 29.81
C GLN A 75 11.53 25.01 29.80
N ARG A 76 10.98 24.73 28.61
CA ARG A 76 9.62 24.18 28.43
C ARG A 76 9.64 22.66 28.27
N ARG A 77 9.96 21.96 29.36
CA ARG A 77 10.16 20.48 29.35
C ARG A 77 8.98 19.68 28.78
N GLY A 78 7.74 20.10 29.02
CA GLY A 78 6.56 19.40 28.48
C GLY A 78 6.43 19.50 26.95
N ILE A 79 6.83 20.62 26.36
CA ILE A 79 6.88 20.78 24.89
C ILE A 79 8.07 19.99 24.33
N ALA A 80 9.19 19.98 25.05
CA ALA A 80 10.36 19.20 24.64
C ALA A 80 10.07 17.70 24.58
N ALA A 81 9.35 17.18 25.58
CA ALA A 81 8.89 15.80 25.59
C ALA A 81 7.96 15.50 24.39
N ALA A 82 7.00 16.39 24.07
CA ALA A 82 6.17 16.23 22.88
C ALA A 82 7.02 16.16 21.59
N GLY A 83 8.00 17.06 21.42
CA GLY A 83 8.92 17.03 20.28
C GLY A 83 9.74 15.74 20.22
N GLY A 84 10.21 15.24 21.37
CA GLY A 84 10.86 13.93 21.47
C GLY A 84 9.97 12.79 21.00
N THR A 85 8.69 12.79 21.38
CA THR A 85 7.71 11.80 20.92
C THR A 85 7.49 11.85 19.41
N TRP A 86 7.49 13.03 18.79
CA TRP A 86 7.43 13.15 17.32
C TRP A 86 8.65 12.50 16.66
N ALA A 87 9.84 12.70 17.23
CA ALA A 87 11.05 12.07 16.70
C ALA A 87 11.04 10.54 16.87
N VAL A 88 10.50 10.04 17.98
CA VAL A 88 10.30 8.59 18.19
C VAL A 88 9.29 8.03 17.18
N ALA A 89 8.16 8.71 16.93
CA ALA A 89 7.21 8.30 15.90
C ALA A 89 7.89 8.25 14.52
N GLY A 90 8.71 9.26 14.20
CA GLY A 90 9.48 9.28 12.97
C GLY A 90 10.47 8.12 12.85
N LEU A 91 11.12 7.75 13.95
CA LEU A 91 12.00 6.58 14.00
C LEU A 91 11.24 5.27 13.74
N VAL A 92 10.02 5.13 14.27
CA VAL A 92 9.17 3.95 13.99
C VAL A 92 8.83 3.86 12.50
N PHE A 93 8.48 4.98 11.86
CA PHE A 93 8.23 5.02 10.41
C PHE A 93 9.44 4.63 9.56
N VAL A 94 10.66 4.97 10.00
CA VAL A 94 11.90 4.63 9.29
C VAL A 94 12.33 3.18 9.53
N LEU A 95 12.27 2.71 10.78
CA LEU A 95 12.81 1.40 11.15
C LEU A 95 11.81 0.25 10.93
N VAL A 96 10.51 0.54 11.01
CA VAL A 96 9.46 -0.47 10.89
C VAL A 96 8.44 -0.04 9.82
N PRO A 97 8.89 0.20 8.56
CA PRO A 97 7.98 0.62 7.50
C PRO A 97 6.96 -0.49 7.17
N GLY A 98 7.25 -1.75 7.52
CA GLY A 98 6.37 -2.91 7.33
C GLY A 98 5.05 -2.86 8.09
N THR A 99 4.81 -1.86 8.94
CA THR A 99 3.47 -1.57 9.49
C THR A 99 2.56 -0.86 8.49
N TRP A 100 3.14 -0.23 7.46
CA TRP A 100 2.46 0.49 6.38
C TRP A 100 2.72 -0.12 5.00
N LEU A 101 3.84 -0.81 4.83
CA LEU A 101 4.13 -1.63 3.67
C LEU A 101 3.68 -3.05 3.96
N ALA A 102 2.98 -3.68 3.01
CA ALA A 102 2.68 -5.10 3.12
C ALA A 102 4.00 -5.87 3.29
N SER A 103 4.21 -6.42 4.49
CA SER A 103 5.30 -7.38 4.69
C SER A 103 4.84 -8.70 4.09
N PRO A 104 5.66 -9.39 3.29
CA PRO A 104 5.35 -10.75 2.87
C PRO A 104 4.97 -11.56 4.10
N ALA A 105 3.86 -12.30 4.05
CA ALA A 105 3.58 -13.27 5.10
C ALA A 105 4.83 -14.16 5.24
N PRO A 106 5.30 -14.45 6.47
CA PRO A 106 6.42 -15.36 6.64
C PRO A 106 6.08 -16.64 5.88
N ALA A 107 7.00 -17.08 5.01
CA ALA A 107 6.83 -18.31 4.28
C ALA A 107 6.58 -19.42 5.31
N THR A 108 5.33 -19.87 5.42
CA THR A 108 5.02 -21.09 6.18
C THR A 108 5.76 -22.18 5.44
N GLY A 109 6.76 -22.79 6.07
CA GLY A 109 7.71 -23.69 5.42
C GLY A 109 7.01 -24.73 4.56
N ASN A 110 6.85 -24.41 3.28
CA ASN A 110 6.40 -25.33 2.26
C ASN A 110 7.66 -25.83 1.60
N SER A 111 8.00 -27.09 1.85
CA SER A 111 8.95 -27.85 1.04
C SER A 111 8.39 -28.19 -0.36
N GLY A 112 7.52 -27.31 -0.89
CA GLY A 112 6.75 -27.51 -2.10
C GLY A 112 7.29 -26.71 -3.29
N ARG A 113 6.47 -26.64 -4.34
CA ARG A 113 6.78 -25.92 -5.58
C ARG A 113 6.82 -24.40 -5.35
N GLU A 114 7.87 -23.76 -5.83
CA GLU A 114 7.97 -22.29 -5.89
C GLU A 114 7.08 -21.77 -7.03
N LEU A 115 6.33 -20.68 -6.76
CA LEU A 115 5.53 -19.97 -7.75
C LEU A 115 6.18 -18.62 -8.03
N SER A 116 6.54 -18.39 -9.29
CA SER A 116 7.10 -17.11 -9.75
C SER A 116 6.00 -16.23 -10.34
N ILE A 117 5.82 -15.04 -9.77
CA ILE A 117 4.83 -14.06 -10.20
C ILE A 117 5.53 -12.75 -10.54
N VAL A 118 5.32 -12.27 -11.76
CA VAL A 118 5.79 -10.95 -12.21
C VAL A 118 4.59 -10.00 -12.30
N THR A 119 4.71 -8.80 -11.74
CA THR A 119 3.71 -7.75 -11.87
C THR A 119 4.29 -6.55 -12.61
N PHE A 120 3.61 -6.08 -13.65
CA PHE A 120 4.04 -4.93 -14.44
C PHE A 120 2.84 -4.11 -14.92
N ASN A 121 2.75 -2.85 -14.51
CA ASN A 121 1.75 -1.92 -15.05
C ASN A 121 2.29 -1.29 -16.33
N SER A 122 1.62 -1.56 -17.46
CA SER A 122 2.06 -1.12 -18.79
C SER A 122 1.34 0.13 -19.30
N LEU A 123 0.38 0.69 -18.56
CA LEU A 123 -0.47 1.80 -19.01
C LEU A 123 -1.15 1.52 -20.37
N ASP A 124 -1.55 0.27 -20.60
CA ASP A 124 -2.10 -0.27 -21.83
C ASP A 124 -1.18 -0.07 -23.05
N THR A 125 0.14 -0.12 -22.84
CA THR A 125 1.16 0.00 -23.90
C THR A 125 2.02 -1.25 -24.10
N LEU A 126 1.73 -2.35 -23.39
CA LEU A 126 2.52 -3.59 -23.43
C LEU A 126 2.80 -4.07 -24.87
N SER A 127 4.07 -4.23 -25.21
CA SER A 127 4.52 -4.80 -26.48
C SER A 127 5.02 -6.24 -26.33
N GLN A 128 5.09 -6.97 -27.45
CA GLN A 128 5.68 -8.31 -27.50
C GLN A 128 7.14 -8.34 -27.03
N ALA A 129 7.92 -7.32 -27.39
CA ALA A 129 9.33 -7.21 -26.99
C ALA A 129 9.47 -7.04 -25.47
N GLU A 130 8.60 -6.23 -24.85
CA GLU A 130 8.57 -6.07 -23.39
C GLU A 130 8.11 -7.34 -22.69
N PHE A 131 7.05 -7.99 -23.20
CA PHE A 131 6.57 -9.24 -22.65
C PHE A 131 7.63 -10.36 -22.75
N THR A 132 8.36 -10.42 -23.86
CA THR A 132 9.50 -11.34 -24.04
C THR A 132 10.62 -11.03 -23.05
N LYS A 133 10.93 -9.75 -22.82
CA LYS A 133 11.94 -9.35 -21.83
C LYS A 133 11.54 -9.73 -20.40
N LEU A 134 10.27 -9.55 -20.04
CA LEU A 134 9.75 -9.95 -18.73
C LEU A 134 9.84 -11.47 -18.55
N THR A 135 9.38 -12.23 -19.55
CA THR A 135 9.30 -13.69 -19.46
C THR A 135 10.68 -14.37 -19.54
N SER A 136 11.57 -13.92 -20.43
CA SER A 136 12.94 -14.47 -20.54
C SER A 136 13.86 -14.10 -19.36
N GLY A 137 13.61 -12.96 -18.71
CA GLY A 137 14.42 -12.49 -17.58
C GLY A 137 14.07 -13.16 -16.25
N PHE A 138 12.80 -13.54 -16.05
CA PHE A 138 12.28 -14.03 -14.77
C PHE A 138 11.65 -15.42 -14.81
N ASP A 139 11.39 -15.96 -16.01
CA ASP A 139 10.68 -17.24 -16.23
C ASP A 139 9.43 -17.43 -15.35
N PRO A 140 8.48 -16.48 -15.35
CA PRO A 140 7.36 -16.49 -14.42
C PRO A 140 6.32 -17.56 -14.75
N ASP A 141 5.69 -18.12 -13.72
CA ASP A 141 4.48 -18.93 -13.86
C ASP A 141 3.25 -18.05 -14.15
N ILE A 142 3.25 -16.82 -13.61
CA ILE A 142 2.13 -15.88 -13.68
C ILE A 142 2.64 -14.48 -13.98
N VAL A 143 2.03 -13.81 -14.97
CA VAL A 143 2.26 -12.38 -15.24
C VAL A 143 0.97 -11.61 -14.95
N VAL A 144 1.03 -10.68 -13.99
CA VAL A 144 -0.07 -9.80 -13.60
C VAL A 144 0.16 -8.42 -14.22
N LEU A 145 -0.82 -7.95 -14.98
CA LEU A 145 -0.72 -6.74 -15.80
C LEU A 145 -1.88 -5.79 -15.46
N PRO A 146 -1.73 -4.96 -14.41
CA PRO A 146 -2.62 -3.82 -14.19
C PRO A 146 -2.53 -2.87 -15.38
N GLU A 147 -3.67 -2.32 -15.80
CA GLU A 147 -3.77 -1.46 -16.99
C GLU A 147 -3.21 -2.16 -18.23
N ALA A 148 -3.78 -3.31 -18.58
CA ALA A 148 -3.55 -3.96 -19.86
C ALA A 148 -4.85 -4.64 -20.30
N SER A 149 -5.38 -4.21 -21.44
CA SER A 149 -6.54 -4.84 -22.08
C SER A 149 -6.25 -6.29 -22.47
N GLU A 150 -7.28 -7.13 -22.51
CA GLU A 150 -7.14 -8.55 -22.84
C GLU A 150 -6.55 -8.74 -24.24
N GLU A 151 -7.03 -7.93 -25.19
CA GLU A 151 -6.56 -7.89 -26.57
C GLU A 151 -5.06 -7.56 -26.61
N ARG A 152 -4.63 -6.53 -25.88
CA ARG A 152 -3.21 -6.15 -25.84
C ARG A 152 -2.33 -7.25 -25.28
N VAL A 153 -2.77 -7.91 -24.20
CA VAL A 153 -2.02 -9.02 -23.62
C VAL A 153 -1.93 -10.19 -24.60
N LYS A 154 -3.03 -10.55 -25.28
CA LYS A 154 -3.02 -11.60 -26.30
C LYS A 154 -2.07 -11.26 -27.45
N GLU A 155 -2.07 -10.03 -27.93
CA GLU A 155 -1.14 -9.56 -28.97
C GLU A 155 0.32 -9.61 -28.51
N ALA A 156 0.61 -9.20 -27.28
CA ALA A 156 1.97 -9.21 -26.73
C ALA A 156 2.48 -10.64 -26.44
N VAL A 157 1.60 -11.57 -26.08
CA VAL A 157 1.93 -12.99 -25.87
C VAL A 157 2.10 -13.71 -27.21
N ALA A 158 1.36 -13.31 -28.25
CA ALA A 158 1.41 -13.94 -29.55
C ALA A 158 2.84 -13.94 -30.12
N GLY A 159 3.32 -15.12 -30.53
CA GLY A 159 4.67 -15.28 -31.07
C GLY A 159 5.79 -15.28 -30.02
N THR A 160 5.46 -15.33 -28.73
CA THR A 160 6.44 -15.61 -27.66
C THR A 160 6.42 -17.11 -27.30
N SER A 161 7.41 -17.57 -26.52
CA SER A 161 7.43 -18.94 -25.99
C SER A 161 6.51 -19.13 -24.77
N TYR A 162 5.79 -18.09 -24.35
CA TYR A 162 4.90 -18.15 -23.20
C TYR A 162 3.57 -18.80 -23.60
N GLU A 163 3.50 -20.11 -23.40
CA GLU A 163 2.28 -20.87 -23.65
C GLU A 163 1.35 -20.77 -22.45
N GLY A 164 0.16 -20.19 -22.63
CA GLY A 164 -0.70 -19.89 -21.49
C GLY A 164 -2.11 -19.42 -21.82
N GLN A 165 -2.88 -19.21 -20.76
CA GLN A 165 -4.22 -18.64 -20.80
C GLN A 165 -4.17 -17.18 -20.36
N VAL A 166 -4.97 -16.33 -21.01
CA VAL A 166 -5.15 -14.93 -20.61
C VAL A 166 -6.51 -14.79 -19.92
N HIS A 167 -6.51 -14.22 -18.72
CA HIS A 167 -7.69 -13.98 -17.91
C HIS A 167 -7.81 -12.48 -17.63
N SER A 168 -8.90 -11.85 -18.08
CA SER A 168 -9.18 -10.44 -17.84
C SER A 168 -10.25 -10.26 -16.77
N THR A 169 -10.37 -9.03 -16.28
CA THR A 169 -11.37 -8.65 -15.26
C THR A 169 -12.78 -8.99 -15.75
N LEU A 170 -13.49 -9.82 -14.98
CA LEU A 170 -14.91 -10.09 -15.19
C LEU A 170 -15.78 -8.87 -14.80
N ALA A 171 -17.01 -8.80 -15.32
CA ALA A 171 -17.94 -7.70 -15.03
C ALA A 171 -18.20 -7.47 -13.52
N ASP A 172 -18.10 -8.51 -12.70
CA ASP A 172 -18.24 -8.49 -11.24
C ASP A 172 -16.91 -8.21 -10.49
N GLY A 173 -15.78 -8.22 -11.19
CA GLY A 173 -14.47 -7.82 -10.68
C GLY A 173 -14.27 -6.29 -10.65
N TYR A 174 -15.19 -5.52 -11.24
CA TYR A 174 -15.19 -4.06 -11.20
C TYR A 174 -15.81 -3.52 -9.91
N GLY A 175 -15.19 -2.48 -9.36
CA GLY A 175 -15.87 -1.59 -8.43
C GLY A 175 -17.04 -0.86 -9.14
N PRO A 176 -18.08 -0.43 -8.39
CA PRO A 176 -19.30 0.15 -8.96
C PRO A 176 -19.10 1.44 -9.79
N GLU A 177 -17.91 2.02 -9.81
CA GLU A 177 -17.62 3.32 -10.43
C GLU A 177 -17.02 3.25 -11.84
N LEU A 178 -16.70 2.06 -12.35
CA LEU A 178 -15.76 1.94 -13.46
C LEU A 178 -16.38 1.70 -14.84
N ARG A 179 -17.57 2.23 -15.11
CA ARG A 179 -18.13 2.24 -16.48
C ARG A 179 -17.68 3.43 -17.35
N GLY A 180 -16.54 4.10 -17.09
CA GLY A 180 -16.23 5.31 -17.88
C GLY A 180 -14.86 6.00 -17.79
N GLY A 181 -13.83 5.37 -17.20
CA GLY A 181 -12.54 6.06 -16.94
C GLY A 181 -11.49 6.04 -18.07
N GLY A 182 -11.64 5.20 -19.09
CA GLY A 182 -10.61 5.01 -20.13
C GLY A 182 -9.32 4.32 -19.66
N ILE A 183 -9.27 3.84 -18.42
CA ILE A 183 -8.16 3.06 -17.85
C ILE A 183 -8.41 1.59 -18.15
N ALA A 184 -7.40 0.91 -18.70
CA ALA A 184 -7.49 -0.52 -19.01
C ALA A 184 -7.62 -1.37 -17.73
N PRO A 185 -8.27 -2.54 -17.82
CA PRO A 185 -8.48 -3.41 -16.67
C PRO A 185 -7.18 -4.10 -16.22
N THR A 186 -7.27 -4.86 -15.14
CA THR A 186 -6.25 -5.86 -14.77
C THR A 186 -6.44 -7.12 -15.61
N THR A 187 -5.35 -7.61 -16.19
CA THR A 187 -5.28 -8.87 -16.93
C THR A 187 -4.16 -9.76 -16.38
N VAL A 188 -4.34 -11.07 -16.42
CA VAL A 188 -3.38 -12.09 -15.96
C VAL A 188 -3.05 -13.02 -17.12
N ALA A 189 -1.77 -13.22 -17.41
CA ALA A 189 -1.29 -14.27 -18.30
C ALA A 189 -0.75 -15.44 -17.46
N LEU A 190 -1.33 -16.62 -17.64
CA LEU A 190 -1.09 -17.82 -16.84
C LEU A 190 -0.33 -18.87 -17.66
N HIS A 191 0.87 -19.24 -17.26
CA HIS A 191 1.64 -20.24 -17.99
C HIS A 191 1.02 -21.64 -17.87
N SER A 192 1.05 -22.43 -18.93
CA SER A 192 0.59 -23.83 -18.97
C SER A 192 1.21 -24.75 -17.91
N ARG A 193 2.41 -24.45 -17.40
CA ARG A 193 3.16 -25.28 -16.45
C ARG A 193 2.51 -25.35 -15.05
N ILE A 194 1.65 -24.39 -14.70
CA ILE A 194 0.89 -24.39 -13.43
C ILE A 194 -0.52 -24.98 -13.58
N GLY A 195 -0.84 -25.50 -14.76
CA GLY A 195 -2.14 -26.10 -15.03
C GLY A 195 -3.24 -25.06 -15.28
N ALA A 196 -4.46 -25.57 -15.38
CA ALA A 196 -5.64 -24.74 -15.62
C ALA A 196 -6.10 -24.03 -14.33
N ALA A 197 -6.71 -22.88 -14.53
CA ALA A 197 -7.38 -22.14 -13.48
C ALA A 197 -8.72 -21.61 -14.01
N ARG A 198 -9.68 -21.47 -13.10
CA ARG A 198 -11.01 -20.95 -13.39
C ARG A 198 -11.25 -19.64 -12.64
N PRO A 199 -12.01 -18.71 -13.21
CA PRO A 199 -12.43 -17.52 -12.49
C PRO A 199 -13.14 -17.89 -11.19
N ALA A 200 -12.80 -17.16 -10.13
CA ALA A 200 -13.39 -17.29 -8.81
C ALA A 200 -13.83 -15.92 -8.30
N ARG A 201 -14.67 -15.92 -7.28
CA ARG A 201 -15.11 -14.67 -6.64
C ARG A 201 -13.98 -14.11 -5.79
N GLY A 202 -13.68 -12.83 -5.97
CA GLY A 202 -12.66 -12.14 -5.19
C GLY A 202 -13.01 -10.69 -4.89
N PRO A 203 -12.04 -9.89 -4.41
CA PRO A 203 -12.26 -8.48 -4.13
C PRO A 203 -12.56 -7.72 -5.43
N GLY A 204 -13.61 -6.91 -5.42
CA GLY A 204 -13.81 -5.91 -6.48
C GLY A 204 -12.95 -4.68 -6.19
N THR A 205 -12.23 -4.20 -7.20
CA THR A 205 -11.46 -2.95 -7.08
C THR A 205 -11.92 -1.91 -8.09
N THR A 206 -11.78 -0.62 -7.74
CA THR A 206 -10.97 0.26 -8.58
C THR A 206 -11.10 0.03 -10.06
N TRP A 207 -10.00 -0.49 -10.59
CA TRP A 207 -9.77 -0.71 -12.00
C TRP A 207 -9.83 -2.18 -12.42
N GLY A 208 -10.67 -2.95 -11.73
CA GLY A 208 -10.84 -4.36 -12.01
C GLY A 208 -9.85 -5.26 -11.29
N SER A 209 -10.34 -6.43 -10.90
CA SER A 209 -9.54 -7.51 -10.32
C SER A 209 -9.78 -8.82 -11.06
N VAL A 210 -8.75 -9.65 -11.11
CA VAL A 210 -8.83 -11.02 -11.61
C VAL A 210 -8.57 -11.96 -10.44
N THR A 211 -9.51 -12.85 -10.16
CA THR A 211 -9.36 -13.87 -9.12
C THR A 211 -9.47 -15.24 -9.75
N LEU A 212 -8.45 -16.08 -9.55
CA LEU A 212 -8.35 -17.40 -10.16
C LEU A 212 -8.21 -18.46 -9.07
N GLN A 213 -9.04 -19.50 -9.18
CA GLN A 213 -8.88 -20.74 -8.44
C GLN A 213 -8.22 -21.76 -9.37
N PHE A 214 -7.07 -22.29 -8.96
CA PHE A 214 -6.40 -23.36 -9.68
C PHE A 214 -7.15 -24.69 -9.51
N ASP A 215 -7.08 -25.53 -10.54
CA ASP A 215 -7.59 -26.90 -10.47
C ASP A 215 -6.71 -27.78 -9.57
N ASP A 216 -5.42 -27.47 -9.48
CA ASP A 216 -4.53 -28.02 -8.46
C ASP A 216 -4.84 -27.37 -7.10
N GLU A 217 -5.50 -28.12 -6.21
CA GLU A 217 -5.88 -27.67 -4.88
C GLU A 217 -4.69 -27.35 -3.96
N SER A 218 -3.46 -27.75 -4.35
CA SER A 218 -2.25 -27.37 -3.61
C SER A 218 -1.79 -25.94 -3.89
N LEU A 219 -2.29 -25.30 -4.95
CA LEU A 219 -1.98 -23.91 -5.30
C LEU A 219 -2.95 -22.93 -4.61
N PRO A 220 -2.47 -21.76 -4.18
CA PRO A 220 -3.30 -20.78 -3.49
C PRO A 220 -4.28 -20.09 -4.44
N LEU A 221 -5.37 -19.54 -3.90
CA LEU A 221 -6.21 -18.60 -4.65
C LEU A 221 -5.35 -17.39 -5.09
N LEU A 222 -5.34 -17.09 -6.39
CA LEU A 222 -4.70 -15.89 -6.91
C LEU A 222 -5.72 -14.75 -6.93
N ALA A 223 -5.37 -13.60 -6.35
CA ALA A 223 -6.14 -12.35 -6.50
C ALA A 223 -5.22 -11.23 -7.02
N ALA A 224 -5.34 -10.91 -8.30
CA ALA A 224 -4.68 -9.77 -8.93
C ALA A 224 -5.59 -8.54 -8.79
N VAL A 225 -5.15 -7.54 -8.02
CA VAL A 225 -5.95 -6.38 -7.64
C VAL A 225 -5.37 -5.08 -8.18
N HIS A 226 -6.24 -4.17 -8.60
CA HIS A 226 -5.83 -2.83 -9.03
C HIS A 226 -6.72 -1.75 -8.38
N PRO A 227 -6.42 -1.36 -7.12
CA PRO A 227 -7.15 -0.32 -6.41
C PRO A 227 -6.76 1.09 -6.89
N ALA A 228 -7.67 2.05 -6.73
CA ALA A 228 -7.34 3.46 -6.99
C ALA A 228 -6.32 3.99 -5.97
N PRO A 229 -5.35 4.84 -6.36
CA PRO A 229 -4.39 5.42 -5.44
C PRO A 229 -5.01 6.56 -4.61
N PRO A 230 -4.39 6.91 -3.46
CA PRO A 230 -4.85 7.99 -2.59
C PRO A 230 -4.50 9.39 -3.13
N VAL A 231 -5.08 9.77 -4.26
CA VAL A 231 -4.87 11.06 -4.92
C VAL A 231 -6.15 11.90 -5.00
N PRO A 232 -6.06 13.23 -5.18
CA PRO A 232 -7.23 14.06 -5.42
C PRO A 232 -8.09 13.51 -6.57
N GLY A 233 -9.41 13.51 -6.38
CA GLY A 233 -10.35 12.94 -7.36
C GLY A 233 -10.61 11.43 -7.20
N LEU A 234 -9.72 10.66 -6.57
CA LEU A 234 -9.87 9.20 -6.41
C LEU A 234 -10.02 8.72 -4.95
N MET A 235 -10.03 9.64 -3.99
CA MET A 235 -10.08 9.31 -2.55
C MET A 235 -11.32 8.52 -2.11
N GLU A 236 -12.45 8.66 -2.80
CA GLU A 236 -13.65 7.87 -2.48
C GLU A 236 -13.47 6.40 -2.89
N SER A 237 -12.90 6.19 -4.07
CA SER A 237 -12.52 4.88 -4.57
C SER A 237 -11.42 4.22 -3.74
N TRP A 238 -10.39 4.98 -3.34
CA TRP A 238 -9.40 4.51 -2.35
C TRP A 238 -10.05 4.04 -1.04
N ARG A 239 -10.99 4.83 -0.49
CA ARG A 239 -11.66 4.51 0.78
C ARG A 239 -12.48 3.22 0.76
N ARG A 240 -13.07 2.87 -0.39
CA ARG A 240 -13.83 1.61 -0.50
C ARG A 240 -12.93 0.40 -0.68
N ALA A 241 -11.69 0.60 -1.13
CA ALA A 241 -10.72 -0.47 -1.31
C ALA A 241 -9.83 -0.73 -0.06
N ALA A 242 -9.84 0.16 0.94
CA ALA A 242 -9.03 0.12 2.17
C ALA A 242 -9.79 -0.41 3.40
#